data_AF-A0A090VDY5-F1
#
_entry.id   AF-A0A090VDY5-F1
#
_cell.length_a   1.000
_cell.length_b   1.000
_cell.length_c   1.000
_cell.angle_alpha   90.00
_cell.angle_beta   90.00
_cell.angle_gamma   90.00
#
_symmetry.space_group_name_H-M   'P 1'
#
loop_
_entity.id
_entity.type
_entity.pdbx_description
1 polymer ?
#
loop_
_entity_poly.entity_id
_entity_poly.type
_entity_poly.pdbx_seq_one_letter_code
_entity_poly.pdbx_strand_id
1 'polypeptide(L)' 'MPLGRNVGEYIRLVDALTHVQEKGEVCPANWEEGKEAMAPNAKGTAAYLAAN' A
#
# COMPACT_ATOMS: atom_id res chain seq x y z
N MET A 1 -8.28 -25.84 -8.51
CA MET A 1 -8.71 -24.61 -7.81
C MET A 1 -9.66 -23.85 -8.72
N PRO A 2 -10.98 -23.81 -8.44
CA PRO A 2 -11.99 -23.17 -9.29
C PRO A 2 -12.14 -21.67 -8.97
N LEU A 3 -11.08 -21.03 -8.48
CA LEU A 3 -11.09 -19.62 -8.11
C LEU A 3 -10.31 -18.83 -9.16
N GLY A 4 -11.01 -17.91 -9.82
CA GLY A 4 -10.40 -16.97 -10.75
C GLY A 4 -9.45 -16.02 -10.02
N ARG A 5 -8.23 -15.91 -10.53
CA ARG A 5 -7.24 -14.93 -10.07
C ARG A 5 -7.52 -13.58 -10.72
N ASN A 6 -7.37 -12.50 -9.96
CA ASN A 6 -7.47 -11.14 -10.50
C ASN A 6 -6.06 -10.62 -10.83
N VAL A 7 -5.75 -10.49 -12.12
CA VAL A 7 -4.43 -9.99 -12.58
C VAL A 7 -4.15 -8.56 -12.12
N GLY A 8 -5.19 -7.72 -12.01
CA GLY A 8 -5.07 -6.35 -11.52
C GLY A 8 -4.57 -6.28 -10.08
N GLU A 9 -5.02 -7.20 -9.21
CA GLU A 9 -4.51 -7.27 -7.84
C GLU A 9 -3.04 -7.70 -7.77
N TYR A 10 -2.59 -8.56 -8.69
CA TYR A 10 -1.17 -8.91 -8.74
C TYR A 10 -0.29 -7.73 -9.15
N ILE A 11 -0.73 -6.92 -10.11
CA ILE A 11 -0.03 -5.70 -10.51
C ILE A 11 0.01 -4.72 -9.33
N ARG A 12 -1.12 -4.49 -8.66
CA ARG A 12 -1.21 -3.63 -7.47
C ARG A 12 -0.25 -4.06 -6.35
N LEU A 13 -0.13 -5.37 -6.13
CA LEU A 13 0.81 -5.92 -5.13
C LEU A 13 2.26 -5.70 -5.52
N VAL A 14 2.60 -5.84 -6.81
CA VAL A 14 3.97 -5.58 -7.31
C VAL A 14 4.30 -4.10 -7.16
N ASP A 15 3.39 -3.19 -7.52
CA ASP A 15 3.62 -1.75 -7.41
C ASP A 15 3.76 -1.31 -5.94
N ALA A 16 2.90 -1.83 -5.06
CA ALA A 16 3.00 -1.60 -3.62
C ALA A 16 4.33 -2.10 -3.04
N LEU A 17 4.80 -3.27 -3.49
CA LEU A 17 6.08 -3.81 -3.05
C LEU A 17 7.27 -2.97 -3.53
N THR A 18 7.24 -2.51 -4.78
CA THR A 18 8.24 -1.59 -5.33
C THR A 18 8.29 -0.28 -4.54
N HIS A 19 7.13 0.30 -4.23
CA HIS A 19 7.04 1.53 -3.43
C HIS A 19 7.63 1.36 -2.01
N VAL A 20 7.34 0.24 -1.35
CA VAL A 20 7.92 -0.08 -0.04
C VAL A 20 9.45 -0.20 -0.13
N GLN A 21 9.98 -0.79 -1.20
CA GLN A 21 11.43 -0.95 -1.38
C GLN A 21 12.14 0.37 -1.69
N GLU A 22 11.55 1.24 -2.51
CA GLU A 22 12.15 2.51 -2.91
C GLU A 22 12.06 3.59 -1.84
N LYS A 23 10.90 3.69 -1.16
CA LYS A 23 10.64 4.77 -0.19
C LYS A 23 10.75 4.32 1.27
N GLY A 24 10.66 3.02 1.56
CA GLY A 24 10.59 2.52 2.93
C GLY A 24 9.27 2.84 3.65
N GLU A 25 8.25 3.30 2.91
CA GLU A 25 6.92 3.65 3.44
C GLU A 25 5.96 2.47 3.25
N VAL A 26 5.04 2.27 4.20
CA VAL A 26 4.06 1.18 4.14
C VAL A 26 2.80 1.62 3.40
N CYS A 27 2.32 0.74 2.52
CA CYS A 27 1.13 0.98 1.71
C CYS A 27 -0.15 0.61 2.49
N PRO A 28 -1.07 1.55 2.76
CA PRO A 28 -2.36 1.28 3.43
C PRO A 28 -3.31 0.41 2.57
N ALA A 29 -4.44 0.01 3.14
CA ALA A 29 -5.41 -0.85 2.45
C ALA A 29 -5.92 -0.19 1.14
N ASN A 30 -5.97 -0.95 0.04
CA ASN A 30 -6.30 -0.46 -1.32
C ASN A 30 -5.39 0.67 -1.84
N TRP A 31 -4.14 0.70 -1.40
CA TRP A 31 -3.14 1.58 -1.96
C TRP A 31 -2.91 1.27 -3.45
N GLU A 32 -2.79 2.34 -4.22
CA GLU A 32 -2.50 2.40 -5.65
C GLU A 32 -1.44 3.48 -5.86
N GLU A 33 -0.70 3.38 -6.95
CA GLU A 33 0.36 4.33 -7.28
C GLU A 33 -0.17 5.78 -7.28
N GLY A 34 0.43 6.63 -6.44
CA GLY A 34 0.03 8.04 -6.26
C GLY A 34 -0.85 8.33 -5.06
N LYS A 35 -1.35 7.31 -4.33
CA LYS A 35 -2.05 7.51 -3.05
C LYS A 35 -1.06 7.75 -1.90
N GLU A 36 -1.50 8.41 -0.84
CA GLU A 36 -0.70 8.61 0.37
C GLU A 36 -0.27 7.27 0.96
N ALA A 37 1.04 7.09 1.07
CA ALA A 37 1.65 6.02 1.84
C ALA A 37 1.83 6.47 3.29
N MET A 38 2.03 5.49 4.18
CA MET A 38 2.12 5.73 5.62
C MET A 38 3.53 5.41 6.10
N ALA A 39 4.12 6.27 6.93
CA ALA A 39 5.41 5.95 7.55
C ALA A 39 5.24 4.77 8.55
N PRO A 40 6.18 3.81 8.60
CA PRO A 40 6.08 2.62 9.46
C PRO A 40 6.42 2.95 10.93
N ASN A 41 5.72 3.93 11.51
CA ASN A 41 5.88 4.31 12.91
C ASN A 41 4.53 4.74 13.50
N ALA A 42 4.38 4.60 14.82
CA ALA A 42 3.12 4.89 15.51
C ALA A 42 2.62 6.34 15.31
N LYS A 43 3.53 7.31 15.14
CA LYS A 43 3.18 8.70 14.86
C LYS A 43 2.65 8.89 13.43
N GLY A 44 3.25 8.23 12.46
CA GLY A 44 2.86 8.22 11.05
C GLY A 44 1.51 7.55 10.87
N THR A 45 1.26 6.44 11.58
CA THR A 45 -0.06 5.81 11.61
C THR A 45 -1.12 6.70 12.25
N ALA A 46 -0.81 7.34 13.39
CA ALA A 46 -1.75 8.26 14.03
C ALA A 46 -2.06 9.49 13.16
N ALA A 47 -1.05 10.05 12.47
CA ALA A 47 -1.23 11.17 11.55
C ALA A 47 -2.07 10.78 10.32
N TYR A 48 -1.79 9.61 9.72
CA TYR A 48 -2.54 9.10 8.57
C TYR A 48 -4.01 8.82 8.92
N LEU A 49 -4.27 8.25 10.10
CA LEU A 49 -5.63 7.99 10.58
C LEU A 49 -6.37 9.25 11.06
N ALA A 50 -5.66 10.33 11.39
CA ALA A 50 -6.28 11.61 11.77
C ALA A 50 -6.59 12.50 10.57
N ALA A 51 -5.92 12.29 9.43
CA ALA A 51 -6.13 13.04 8.19
C ALA A 51 -7.28 12.48 7.33
N ASN A 52 -7.76 11.26 7.64
CA ASN A 52 -8.89 10.58 6.99
C ASN A 52 -10.06 10.42 7.95
#